data_AF-W4L7A2-F1
#
_entry.id   AF-W4L7A2-F1
#
_cell.length_a   1.000
_cell.length_b   1.000
_cell.length_c   1.000
_cell.angle_alpha   90.00
_cell.angle_beta   90.00
_cell.angle_gamma   90.00
#
_symmetry.space_group_name_H-M   'P 1'
#
loop_
_entity.id
_entity.type
_entity.pdbx_description
1 polymer ?
#
loop_
_entity_poly.entity_id
_entity_poly.type
_entity_poly.pdbx_seq_one_letter_code
_entity_poly.pdbx_strand_id
1 'polypeptide(L)'
;TPQLLATAGLSYVCDWANDEQPYRMTTAQGDLVSLPIALELDDIHALWERRVPVDRYGIMLSESFEGLYQDGAKTGRLLVLNLHPWLIGQPFRIGFLDAALEGIMRREGVWAAHGSAIVDWFRQQGT
;
A
#
# COMPACT_ATOMS: atom_id res chain seq x y z
N THR A 1 15.69 8.07 10.17
CA THR A 1 14.31 7.86 10.66
C THR A 1 14.08 6.46 11.23
N PRO A 2 14.38 5.34 10.54
CA PRO A 2 14.05 3.99 11.04
C PRO A 2 14.60 3.73 12.46
N GLN A 3 15.82 4.20 12.75
CA GLN A 3 16.41 4.05 14.07
C GLN A 3 15.60 4.69 15.19
N LEU A 4 15.07 5.89 14.96
CA LEU A 4 14.28 6.64 15.94
C LEU A 4 12.93 5.96 16.17
N LEU A 5 12.32 5.43 15.12
CA LEU A 5 11.05 4.70 15.21
C LEU A 5 11.21 3.41 16.01
N ALA A 6 12.29 2.65 15.77
CA ALA A 6 12.62 1.48 16.55
C ALA A 6 12.82 1.82 18.04
N THR A 7 13.57 2.89 18.35
CA THR A 7 13.74 3.39 19.73
C THR A 7 12.41 3.78 20.38
N ALA A 8 11.45 4.29 19.60
CA ALA A 8 10.11 4.64 20.08
C ALA A 8 9.18 3.41 20.25
N GLY A 9 9.64 2.19 19.94
CA GLY A 9 8.87 0.96 20.08
C GLY A 9 7.91 0.68 18.93
N LEU A 10 8.05 1.38 17.79
CA LEU A 10 7.28 1.06 16.59
C LEU A 10 7.79 -0.22 15.95
N SER A 11 6.88 -0.94 15.27
CA SER A 11 7.14 -2.28 14.74
C SER A 11 7.19 -2.35 13.22
N TYR A 12 6.65 -1.35 12.51
CA TYR A 12 6.66 -1.28 11.05
C TYR A 12 6.49 0.15 10.53
N VAL A 13 6.78 0.34 9.24
CA VAL A 13 6.64 1.61 8.51
C VAL A 13 5.96 1.38 7.16
N CYS A 14 5.37 2.44 6.58
CA CYS A 14 4.63 2.39 5.31
C CYS A 14 4.98 3.57 4.39
N ASP A 15 6.26 3.95 4.31
CA ASP A 15 6.69 5.18 3.63
C ASP A 15 7.81 4.97 2.58
N TRP A 16 8.18 3.72 2.29
CA TRP A 16 9.24 3.39 1.33
C TRP A 16 8.64 2.89 0.01
N ALA A 17 9.04 3.50 -1.11
CA ALA A 17 8.57 3.15 -2.44
C ALA A 17 9.63 2.36 -3.23
N ASN A 18 9.95 1.15 -2.76
CA ASN A 18 11.11 0.40 -3.23
C ASN A 18 10.91 -1.10 -3.44
N ASP A 19 9.76 -1.67 -3.06
CA ASP A 19 9.45 -3.09 -3.25
C ASP A 19 7.92 -3.28 -3.28
N GLU A 20 7.46 -4.52 -3.48
CA GLU A 20 6.04 -4.91 -3.50
C GLU A 20 5.73 -6.01 -2.47
N GLN A 21 6.73 -6.39 -1.67
CA GLN A 21 6.60 -7.35 -0.57
C GLN A 21 7.10 -6.74 0.74
N PRO A 22 6.60 -7.21 1.91
CA PRO A 22 7.17 -6.83 3.19
C PRO A 22 8.64 -7.24 3.26
N TYR A 23 9.47 -6.41 3.89
CA TYR A 23 10.86 -6.77 4.17
C TYR A 23 11.32 -6.23 5.52
N ARG A 24 12.31 -6.91 6.10
CA ARG A 24 12.89 -6.53 7.40
C ARG A 24 13.88 -5.38 7.21
N MET A 25 13.76 -4.37 8.07
CA MET A 25 14.71 -3.27 8.21
C MET A 25 15.45 -3.42 9.54
N THR A 26 16.72 -3.81 9.49
CA THR A 26 17.53 -3.94 10.70
C THR A 26 18.11 -2.59 11.11
N THR A 27 17.96 -2.28 12.39
CA THR A 27 18.51 -1.07 13.02
C THR A 27 19.27 -1.45 14.29
N ALA A 28 20.11 -0.56 14.80
CA ALA A 28 20.89 -0.79 16.02
C ALA A 28 20.02 -0.98 17.29
N GLN A 29 18.80 -0.45 17.31
CA GLN A 29 17.84 -0.56 18.42
C GLN A 29 16.70 -1.58 18.17
N GLY A 30 16.76 -2.35 17.07
CA GLY A 30 15.79 -3.40 16.78
C GLY A 30 15.34 -3.44 15.33
N ASP A 31 14.59 -4.47 14.98
CA ASP A 31 14.07 -4.66 13.63
C ASP A 31 12.70 -4.01 13.45
N LEU A 32 12.54 -3.35 12.31
CA LEU A 32 11.25 -2.90 11.79
C LEU A 32 10.86 -3.77 10.58
N VAL A 33 9.57 -3.77 10.24
CA VAL A 33 9.11 -4.28 8.95
C VAL A 33 8.72 -3.09 8.07
N SER A 34 9.20 -3.04 6.83
CA SER A 34 8.67 -2.12 5.84
C SER A 34 7.47 -2.77 5.16
N LEU A 35 6.37 -2.04 5.03
CA LEU A 35 5.27 -2.33 4.11
C LEU A 35 5.32 -1.31 2.98
N PRO A 36 5.98 -1.63 1.86
CA PRO A 36 6.26 -0.66 0.83
C PRO A 36 5.00 -0.13 0.15
N ILE A 37 5.10 1.11 -0.35
CA ILE A 37 4.02 1.81 -1.04
C ILE A 37 4.33 1.97 -2.51
N ALA A 38 3.29 2.06 -3.34
CA ALA A 38 3.41 2.53 -4.70
C ALA A 38 3.25 4.06 -4.70
N LEU A 39 4.36 4.82 -4.67
CA LEU A 39 4.32 6.29 -4.62
C LEU A 39 3.49 6.90 -5.75
N GLU A 40 3.50 6.28 -6.93
CA GLU A 40 2.71 6.71 -8.08
C GLU A 40 1.18 6.61 -7.88
N LEU A 41 0.75 5.86 -6.86
CA LEU A 41 -0.67 5.68 -6.50
C LEU A 41 -1.07 6.47 -5.25
N ASP A 42 -0.14 7.14 -4.59
CA ASP A 42 -0.45 8.12 -3.54
C ASP A 42 -1.34 9.22 -4.14
N ASP A 43 -2.47 9.52 -3.50
CA ASP A 43 -3.45 10.43 -4.10
C ASP A 43 -2.95 11.88 -4.18
N ILE A 44 -2.08 12.32 -3.26
CA ILE A 44 -1.40 13.62 -3.36
C ILE A 44 -0.44 13.58 -4.54
N HIS A 45 0.40 12.56 -4.63
CA HIS A 45 1.35 12.47 -5.74
C HIS A 45 0.65 12.43 -7.10
N ALA A 46 -0.34 11.56 -7.27
CA ALA A 46 -1.07 11.39 -8.52
C ALA A 46 -1.94 12.61 -8.86
N LEU A 47 -2.85 13.02 -7.96
CA LEU A 47 -3.88 14.02 -8.28
C LEU A 47 -3.39 15.45 -8.06
N TRP A 48 -2.58 15.69 -7.03
CA TRP A 48 -2.11 17.03 -6.70
C TRP A 48 -0.79 17.37 -7.40
N GLU A 49 0.22 16.52 -7.33
CA GLU A 49 1.54 16.86 -7.89
C GLU A 49 1.58 16.62 -9.40
N ARG A 50 1.17 15.43 -9.84
CA ARG A 50 1.20 15.02 -11.24
C ARG A 50 -0.04 15.43 -12.04
N ARG A 51 -1.08 15.94 -11.38
CA ARG A 51 -2.34 16.40 -12.00
C ARG A 51 -3.01 15.33 -12.86
N VAL A 52 -2.89 14.07 -12.46
CA VAL A 52 -3.58 12.96 -13.11
C VAL A 52 -5.10 13.20 -13.01
N PRO A 53 -5.85 13.11 -14.12
CA PRO A 53 -7.31 13.15 -14.07
C PRO A 53 -7.88 12.05 -13.15
N VAL A 54 -8.89 12.37 -12.35
CA VAL A 54 -9.39 11.44 -11.31
C VAL A 54 -9.96 10.14 -11.87
N ASP A 55 -10.55 10.18 -13.07
CA ASP A 55 -11.00 9.01 -13.81
C ASP A 55 -9.81 8.12 -14.20
N ARG A 56 -8.71 8.72 -14.67
CA ARG A 56 -7.47 7.98 -14.93
C ARG A 56 -6.85 7.41 -13.66
N TYR A 57 -6.93 8.12 -12.53
CA TYR A 57 -6.45 7.61 -11.24
C TYR A 57 -7.17 6.32 -10.84
N GLY A 58 -8.50 6.26 -10.95
CA GLY A 58 -9.25 5.02 -10.70
C GLY A 58 -8.83 3.86 -11.62
N ILE A 59 -8.53 4.15 -12.89
CA ILE A 59 -8.00 3.15 -13.83
C ILE A 59 -6.59 2.70 -13.41
N MET A 60 -5.71 3.63 -13.01
CA MET A 60 -4.35 3.31 -12.54
C MET A 60 -4.38 2.36 -11.34
N LEU A 61 -5.27 2.59 -10.36
CA LEU A 61 -5.45 1.67 -9.22
C LEU A 61 -5.80 0.25 -9.69
N SER A 62 -6.71 0.14 -10.66
CA SER A 62 -7.17 -1.14 -11.19
C SER A 62 -6.09 -1.86 -12.02
N GLU A 63 -5.35 -1.12 -12.86
CA GLU A 63 -4.24 -1.63 -13.66
C GLU A 63 -3.08 -2.11 -12.76
N SER A 64 -2.70 -1.31 -11.76
CA SER A 64 -1.66 -1.68 -10.80
C SER A 64 -2.07 -2.91 -9.99
N PHE A 65 -3.32 -2.99 -9.54
CA PHE A 65 -3.82 -4.19 -8.89
C PHE A 65 -3.70 -5.41 -9.79
N GLU A 66 -4.10 -5.34 -11.06
CA GLU A 66 -4.05 -6.51 -11.96
C GLU A 66 -2.61 -7.02 -12.16
N GLY A 67 -1.63 -6.12 -12.29
CA GLY A 67 -0.21 -6.50 -12.34
C GLY A 67 0.22 -7.23 -11.07
N LEU A 68 -0.03 -6.62 -9.90
CA LEU A 68 0.32 -7.21 -8.59
C LEU A 68 -0.41 -8.54 -8.35
N TYR A 69 -1.64 -8.68 -8.83
CA TYR A 69 -2.44 -9.89 -8.71
C TYR A 69 -1.84 -11.04 -9.53
N GLN A 70 -1.41 -10.75 -10.76
CA GLN A 70 -0.72 -11.74 -11.61
C GLN A 70 0.62 -12.16 -11.02
N ASP A 71 1.43 -11.21 -10.55
CA ASP A 71 2.72 -11.48 -9.91
C ASP A 71 2.57 -12.17 -8.54
N GLY A 72 1.39 -11.99 -7.93
CA GLY A 72 0.93 -12.59 -6.69
C GLY A 72 0.72 -14.11 -6.74
N ALA A 73 0.73 -14.72 -7.92
CA ALA A 73 0.37 -16.14 -8.10
C ALA A 73 1.24 -17.14 -7.30
N LYS A 74 2.46 -16.75 -6.93
CA LYS A 74 3.40 -17.59 -6.16
C LYS A 74 3.62 -17.11 -4.73
N THR A 75 3.67 -15.80 -4.52
CA THR A 75 3.83 -15.15 -3.22
C THR A 75 3.06 -13.84 -3.29
N GLY A 76 2.38 -13.44 -2.21
CA GLY A 76 1.53 -12.27 -2.21
C GLY A 76 2.27 -10.97 -2.58
N ARG A 77 1.51 -9.99 -3.06
CA ARG A 77 1.99 -8.63 -3.32
C ARG A 77 1.17 -7.63 -2.51
N LEU A 78 1.80 -6.54 -2.11
CA LEU A 78 1.15 -5.46 -1.39
C LEU A 78 0.64 -4.40 -2.36
N LEU A 79 -0.60 -3.98 -2.16
CA LEU A 79 -1.13 -2.72 -2.67
C LEU A 79 -1.44 -1.83 -1.48
N VAL A 80 -0.47 -1.01 -1.08
CA VAL A 80 -0.66 -0.02 -0.01
C VAL A 80 -1.00 1.32 -0.63
N LEU A 81 -2.15 1.87 -0.25
CA LEU A 81 -2.66 3.15 -0.75
C LEU A 81 -2.60 4.21 0.35
N ASN A 82 -1.95 5.33 0.05
CA ASN A 82 -2.02 6.54 0.85
C ASN A 82 -3.14 7.41 0.31
N LEU A 83 -4.17 7.63 1.13
CA LEU A 83 -5.38 8.33 0.76
C LEU A 83 -5.66 9.46 1.75
N HIS A 84 -6.00 10.63 1.22
CA HIS A 84 -6.24 11.83 2.00
C HIS A 84 -7.70 12.27 1.85
N PRO A 85 -8.52 12.23 2.93
CA PRO A 85 -9.95 12.53 2.84
C PRO A 85 -10.29 13.90 2.24
N TRP A 86 -9.45 14.91 2.46
CA TRP A 86 -9.65 16.24 1.89
C TRP A 86 -9.43 16.28 0.36
N LEU A 87 -8.75 15.29 -0.22
CA LEU A 87 -8.40 15.23 -1.64
C LEU A 87 -9.24 14.21 -2.40
N ILE A 88 -9.06 12.91 -2.17
CA ILE A 88 -9.83 11.85 -2.85
C ILE A 88 -11.27 11.75 -2.33
N GLY A 89 -11.50 12.14 -1.07
CA GLY A 89 -12.83 12.09 -0.44
C GLY A 89 -13.82 13.15 -0.92
N GLN A 90 -13.42 14.03 -1.85
CA GLN A 90 -14.34 15.01 -2.41
C GLN A 90 -15.48 14.31 -3.19
N PRO A 91 -16.73 14.82 -3.14
CA PRO A 91 -17.88 14.15 -3.76
C PRO A 91 -17.73 13.84 -5.26
N PHE A 92 -16.99 14.67 -5.99
CA PHE A 92 -16.74 14.47 -7.43
C PHE A 92 -15.56 13.52 -7.73
N ARG A 93 -14.88 13.00 -6.70
CA ARG A 93 -13.72 12.11 -6.81
C ARG A 93 -13.92 10.75 -6.17
N ILE A 94 -14.59 10.69 -5.02
CA ILE A 94 -14.67 9.47 -4.21
C ILE A 94 -15.26 8.27 -4.96
N GLY A 95 -16.22 8.52 -5.86
CA GLY A 95 -16.83 7.46 -6.67
C GLY A 95 -15.84 6.70 -7.57
N PHE A 96 -14.72 7.32 -7.98
CA PHE A 96 -13.68 6.65 -8.76
C PHE A 96 -12.84 5.70 -7.90
N LEU A 97 -12.57 6.08 -6.64
CA LEU A 97 -11.91 5.21 -5.68
C LEU A 97 -12.83 4.04 -5.31
N ASP A 98 -14.11 4.31 -5.04
CA ASP A 98 -15.10 3.28 -4.70
C ASP A 98 -15.21 2.23 -5.81
N ALA A 99 -15.33 2.65 -7.08
CA ALA A 99 -15.42 1.74 -8.22
C ALA A 99 -14.16 0.87 -8.38
N ALA A 100 -12.97 1.45 -8.17
CA ALA A 100 -11.72 0.71 -8.24
C ALA A 100 -11.62 -0.33 -7.10
N LEU A 101 -11.87 0.08 -5.86
CA LEU A 101 -11.84 -0.81 -4.70
C LEU A 101 -12.90 -1.92 -4.80
N GLU A 102 -14.10 -1.62 -5.29
CA GLU A 102 -15.14 -2.62 -5.52
C GLU A 102 -14.68 -3.69 -6.53
N GLY A 103 -14.05 -3.27 -7.64
CA GLY A 103 -13.48 -4.19 -8.62
C GLY A 103 -12.39 -5.10 -8.04
N ILE A 104 -11.48 -4.52 -7.26
CA ILE A 104 -10.39 -5.23 -6.58
C ILE A 104 -10.96 -6.24 -5.58
N MET A 105 -11.86 -5.83 -4.70
CA MET A 105 -12.39 -6.68 -3.61
C MET A 105 -13.26 -7.84 -4.08
N ARG A 106 -13.74 -7.82 -5.34
CA ARG A 106 -14.49 -8.95 -5.93
C ARG A 106 -13.59 -10.11 -6.38
N ARG A 107 -12.27 -9.91 -6.41
CA ARG A 107 -11.32 -10.94 -6.87
C ARG A 107 -11.00 -11.90 -5.74
N GLU A 108 -10.97 -13.19 -6.06
CA GLU A 108 -10.58 -14.25 -5.11
C GLU A 108 -9.12 -14.07 -4.69
N GLY A 109 -8.76 -14.45 -3.46
CA GLY A 109 -7.37 -14.37 -2.98
C GLY A 109 -6.91 -12.96 -2.57
N VAL A 110 -7.76 -11.94 -2.70
CA VAL A 110 -7.49 -10.61 -2.15
C VAL A 110 -7.71 -10.59 -0.65
N TRP A 111 -6.69 -10.18 0.09
CA TRP A 111 -6.75 -10.04 1.55
C TRP A 111 -6.81 -8.56 1.93
N ALA A 112 -7.99 -8.09 2.34
CA ALA A 112 -8.14 -6.79 2.97
C ALA A 112 -7.64 -6.86 4.42
N ALA A 113 -6.49 -6.23 4.69
CA ALA A 113 -5.78 -6.38 5.95
C ALA A 113 -5.31 -5.05 6.52
N HIS A 114 -5.31 -4.95 7.84
CA HIS A 114 -4.53 -3.92 8.53
C HIS A 114 -3.04 -4.22 8.40
N GLY A 115 -2.21 -3.17 8.33
CA GLY A 115 -0.75 -3.32 8.22
C GLY A 115 -0.15 -4.20 9.33
N SER A 116 -0.66 -4.10 10.56
CA SER A 116 -0.23 -4.96 11.67
C SER A 116 -0.46 -6.45 11.40
N ALA A 117 -1.58 -6.83 10.79
CA ALA A 117 -1.87 -8.22 10.46
C ALA A 117 -0.92 -8.76 9.39
N ILE A 118 -0.57 -7.94 8.39
CA ILE A 118 0.42 -8.28 7.36
C ILE A 118 1.81 -8.49 8.01
N VAL A 119 2.18 -7.62 8.94
CA VAL A 119 3.45 -7.72 9.69
C VAL A 119 3.49 -8.99 10.53
N ASP A 120 2.41 -9.31 11.24
CA ASP A 120 2.32 -10.52 12.05
C ASP A 120 2.40 -11.78 11.17
N TRP A 121 1.71 -11.80 10.02
CA TRP A 121 1.84 -12.87 9.03
C TRP A 121 3.28 -13.01 8.53
N PHE A 122 3.92 -11.90 8.11
CA PHE A 122 5.28 -11.92 7.58
C PHE A 122 6.29 -12.45 8.60
N ARG A 123 6.12 -12.11 9.88
CA ARG A 123 6.98 -12.60 10.97
C ARG A 123 6.85 -14.11 11.19
N GLN A 124 5.66 -14.68 10.97
CA GLN A 124 5.43 -16.13 11.12
C GLN A 124 6.07 -16.94 9.98
N GLN A 125 6.22 -16.35 8.79
CA GLN A 125 6.85 -17.01 7.63
C GLN A 125 8.38 -17.10 7.73
N GLY A 126 9.00 -16.34 8.63
CA GLY A 126 10.45 -16.21 8.78
C GLY A 126 11.09 -17.19 9.76
N THR A 127 10.50 -18.37 9.97
CA THR A 127 11.10 -19.52 10.70
C THR A 127 11.48 -20.60 9.71
#